data_AF-V9EKL2-F1
#
_entry.id   AF-V9EKL2-F1
#
_cell.length_a   1.000
_cell.length_b   1.000
_cell.length_c   1.000
_cell.angle_alpha   90.00
_cell.angle_beta   90.00
_cell.angle_gamma   90.00
#
_symmetry.space_group_name_H-M   'P 1'
#
loop_
_entity.id
_entity.type
_entity.pdbx_description
1 polymer ?
#
loop_
_entity_poly.entity_id
_entity_poly.type
_entity_poly.pdbx_seq_one_letter_code
_entity_poly.pdbx_strand_id
1 'polypeptide(L)'
;MGTSVAETQKHFSFSDEIQQLHGRPAPTRAVYCVVVCDNPSIHAGVKEVTQLSDYVGVELIKLSPYSHMLNPIENVFSVFKSGVKSYLAEHRDAILRPPRGVTKAEHRASYMIRAAKHSMSTKVTSELCDSEAAHTLSFHARALELEDMPLGS
;
A
#
# COMPACT_ATOMS: atom_id res chain seq x y z
N MET A 1 14.93 11.08 41.30
CA MET A 1 14.77 11.60 39.93
C MET A 1 14.88 10.42 38.98
N GLY A 2 13.75 9.98 38.44
CA GLY A 2 13.70 8.83 37.55
C GLY A 2 12.32 8.78 36.95
N THR A 3 12.18 9.28 35.73
CA THR A 3 10.97 9.09 34.93
C THR A 3 11.36 8.36 33.66
N SER A 4 10.69 7.22 33.53
CA SER A 4 10.71 6.23 32.47
C SER A 4 10.67 6.82 31.07
N VAL A 5 11.50 6.29 30.17
CA VAL A 5 11.38 6.47 28.73
C VAL A 5 10.36 5.45 28.25
N ALA A 6 9.10 5.85 28.22
CA ALA A 6 8.04 5.12 27.52
C ALA A 6 7.32 6.08 26.59
N GLU A 7 6.94 5.53 25.43
CA GLU A 7 5.97 6.07 24.47
C GLU A 7 6.45 7.17 23.52
N THR A 8 6.93 6.71 22.37
CA THR A 8 6.54 7.37 21.11
C THR A 8 6.24 6.30 20.07
N GLN A 9 5.21 5.49 20.34
CA GLN A 9 4.55 4.74 19.29
C GLN A 9 3.69 5.76 18.54
N LYS A 10 4.25 6.36 17.48
CA LYS A 10 3.49 7.25 16.59
C LYS A 10 2.31 6.44 16.06
N HIS A 11 1.12 6.79 16.52
CA HIS A 11 -0.14 6.32 16.00
C HIS A 11 -0.20 6.80 14.55
N PHE A 12 0.19 5.94 13.60
CA PHE A 12 0.09 6.21 12.18
C PHE A 12 -1.37 5.96 11.81
N SER A 13 -2.16 7.04 11.68
CA SER A 13 -3.58 6.92 11.39
C SER A 13 -3.79 6.83 9.88
N PHE A 14 -4.63 5.91 9.43
CA PHE A 14 -5.05 5.82 8.02
C PHE A 14 -5.64 7.16 7.50
N SER A 15 -6.22 7.96 8.40
CA SER A 15 -6.66 9.33 8.08
C SER A 15 -5.52 10.20 7.55
N ASP A 16 -4.30 10.07 8.10
CA ASP A 16 -3.15 10.88 7.75
C ASP A 16 -2.59 10.48 6.37
N GLU A 17 -2.77 9.21 5.98
CA GLU A 17 -2.34 8.65 4.70
C GLU A 17 -3.29 9.08 3.57
N ILE A 18 -4.61 9.03 3.80
CA ILE A 18 -5.60 9.57 2.86
C ILE A 18 -5.42 11.10 2.72
N GLN A 19 -5.20 11.83 3.81
CA GLN A 19 -4.90 13.27 3.76
C GLN A 19 -3.61 13.57 2.97
N GLN A 20 -2.58 12.73 3.03
CA GLN A 20 -1.35 12.90 2.23
C GLN A 20 -1.56 12.57 0.75
N LEU A 21 -2.35 11.55 0.42
CA LEU A 21 -2.72 11.22 -0.96
C LEU A 21 -3.55 12.33 -1.61
N HIS A 22 -4.43 12.96 -0.84
CA HIS A 22 -5.30 14.05 -1.27
C HIS A 22 -4.82 15.44 -0.86
N GLY A 23 -3.57 15.61 -0.40
CA GLY A 23 -2.97 16.92 -0.08
C GLY A 23 -2.78 17.86 -1.27
N ARG A 24 -3.28 17.48 -2.45
CA ARG A 24 -3.51 18.39 -3.58
C ARG A 24 -4.85 19.09 -3.38
N PRO A 25 -4.95 20.40 -3.69
CA PRO A 25 -6.19 21.16 -3.52
C PRO A 25 -7.38 20.37 -4.11
N ALA A 26 -8.47 20.32 -3.35
CA ALA A 26 -9.69 19.62 -3.72
C ALA A 26 -10.00 19.87 -5.20
N PRO A 27 -10.16 18.82 -6.02
CA PRO A 27 -10.44 19.01 -7.43
C PRO A 27 -11.70 19.86 -7.56
N THR A 28 -11.63 20.93 -8.34
CA THR A 28 -12.70 21.90 -8.58
C THR A 28 -13.92 21.31 -9.33
N ARG A 29 -13.92 19.99 -9.56
CA ARG A 29 -15.05 19.18 -10.02
C ARG A 29 -15.21 18.01 -9.04
N ALA A 30 -16.46 17.63 -8.76
CA ALA A 30 -16.78 16.44 -7.97
C ALA A 30 -16.12 15.21 -8.62
N VAL A 31 -14.96 14.81 -8.11
CA VAL A 31 -14.30 13.56 -8.49
C VAL A 31 -14.90 12.50 -7.59
N TYR A 32 -15.72 11.63 -8.19
CA TYR A 32 -16.13 10.42 -7.52
C TYR A 32 -14.95 9.46 -7.45
N CYS A 33 -14.54 9.08 -6.25
CA CYS A 33 -13.43 8.17 -6.01
C CYS A 33 -13.95 6.96 -5.25
N VAL A 34 -13.61 5.75 -5.70
CA VAL A 34 -13.92 4.52 -4.99
C VAL A 34 -12.65 4.01 -4.33
N VAL A 35 -12.68 3.86 -3.01
CA VAL A 35 -11.61 3.24 -2.23
C VAL A 35 -12.01 1.80 -1.95
N VAL A 36 -11.24 0.86 -2.49
CA VAL A 36 -11.38 -0.57 -2.20
C VAL A 36 -10.44 -0.92 -1.05
N CYS A 37 -10.97 -1.47 0.02
CA CYS A 37 -10.22 -1.79 1.24
C CYS A 37 -10.47 -3.25 1.64
N ASP A 38 -9.40 -3.96 2.01
CA ASP A 38 -9.48 -5.28 2.62
C ASP A 38 -10.06 -5.19 4.04
N ASN A 39 -10.32 -6.35 4.65
CA ASN A 39 -11.07 -6.44 5.92
C ASN A 39 -10.26 -6.86 7.18
N PRO A 40 -9.00 -6.42 7.39
CA PRO A 40 -8.36 -6.57 8.69
C PRO A 40 -8.92 -5.56 9.69
N SER A 41 -8.86 -5.91 10.98
CA SER A 41 -9.41 -5.08 12.08
C SER A 41 -8.78 -3.69 12.19
N ILE A 42 -7.55 -3.51 11.68
CA ILE A 42 -6.88 -2.21 11.61
C ILE A 42 -7.61 -1.20 10.71
N HIS A 43 -8.48 -1.67 9.80
CA HIS A 43 -9.31 -0.83 8.93
C HIS A 43 -10.74 -0.64 9.47
N ALA A 44 -10.98 -0.91 10.76
CA ALA A 44 -12.28 -0.70 11.38
C ALA A 44 -12.77 0.75 11.22
N GLY A 45 -11.87 1.73 11.44
CA GLY A 45 -12.19 3.16 11.43
C GLY A 45 -12.30 3.82 10.04
N VAL A 46 -12.06 3.08 8.95
CA VAL A 46 -12.02 3.69 7.59
C VAL A 46 -13.37 4.24 7.18
N LYS A 47 -14.46 3.57 7.57
CA LYS A 47 -15.82 3.97 7.23
C LYS A 47 -16.15 5.34 7.80
N GLU A 48 -15.82 5.55 9.08
CA GLU A 48 -16.03 6.80 9.80
C GLU A 48 -15.21 7.93 9.19
N VAL A 49 -13.96 7.65 8.79
CA VAL A 49 -13.10 8.62 8.10
C VAL A 49 -13.71 9.04 6.77
N THR A 50 -14.15 8.10 5.93
CA THR A 50 -14.75 8.41 4.62
C THR A 50 -16.07 9.19 4.70
N GLN A 51 -16.69 9.30 5.88
CA GLN A 51 -17.90 10.09 6.12
C GLN A 51 -17.64 11.54 6.52
N LEU A 52 -16.38 11.94 6.76
CA LEU A 52 -16.04 13.32 7.10
C LEU A 52 -16.26 14.26 5.90
N SER A 53 -16.51 15.54 6.18
CA SER A 53 -16.74 16.57 5.18
C SER A 53 -15.62 16.71 4.15
N ASP A 54 -14.41 16.32 4.53
CA ASP A 54 -13.22 16.41 3.69
C ASP A 54 -13.18 15.33 2.59
N TYR A 55 -14.06 14.32 2.67
CA TYR A 55 -14.11 13.17 1.76
C TYR A 55 -15.42 13.05 0.97
N VAL A 56 -16.13 14.17 0.78
CA VAL A 56 -17.32 14.20 -0.10
C VAL A 56 -16.95 13.67 -1.49
N GLY A 57 -17.69 12.66 -1.97
CA GLY A 57 -17.44 12.00 -3.25
C GLY A 57 -16.55 10.76 -3.16
N VAL A 58 -16.10 10.36 -1.97
CA VAL A 58 -15.41 9.09 -1.75
C VAL A 58 -16.42 8.00 -1.37
N GLU A 59 -16.47 6.91 -2.13
CA GLU A 59 -17.18 5.68 -1.79
C GLU A 59 -16.19 4.64 -1.25
N LEU A 60 -16.52 4.02 -0.12
CA LEU A 60 -15.74 2.91 0.45
C LEU A 60 -16.38 1.58 0.08
N ILE A 61 -15.63 0.71 -0.60
CA ILE A 61 -15.96 -0.70 -0.79
C ILE A 61 -15.09 -1.53 0.13
N LYS A 62 -15.71 -2.22 1.09
CA LYS A 62 -15.03 -3.23 1.91
C LYS A 62 -15.15 -4.60 1.27
N LEU A 63 -14.01 -5.22 1.02
CA LEU A 63 -13.94 -6.59 0.56
C LEU A 63 -14.34 -7.56 1.67
N SER A 64 -14.88 -8.71 1.30
CA SER A 64 -15.14 -9.80 2.24
C SER A 64 -13.83 -10.38 2.78
N PRO A 65 -13.82 -11.03 3.96
CA PRO A 65 -12.64 -11.76 4.42
C PRO A 65 -12.13 -12.74 3.35
N TYR A 66 -10.80 -12.86 3.24
CA TYR A 66 -10.10 -13.79 2.34
C TYR A 66 -10.27 -13.56 0.83
N SER A 67 -10.90 -12.47 0.38
CA SER A 67 -11.11 -12.18 -1.05
C SER A 67 -9.98 -11.37 -1.71
N HIS A 68 -8.73 -11.72 -1.41
CA HIS A 68 -7.54 -11.04 -1.95
C HIS A 68 -7.44 -11.08 -3.48
N MET A 69 -8.03 -12.10 -4.14
CA MET A 69 -8.15 -12.18 -5.60
C MET A 69 -8.93 -11.01 -6.21
N LEU A 70 -9.77 -10.35 -5.41
CA LEU A 70 -10.55 -9.17 -5.81
C LEU A 70 -9.83 -7.85 -5.48
N ASN A 71 -8.62 -7.91 -4.90
CA ASN A 71 -7.86 -6.73 -4.53
C ASN A 71 -6.64 -6.54 -5.47
N PRO A 72 -6.72 -5.64 -6.46
CA PRO A 72 -5.65 -5.51 -7.46
C PRO A 72 -4.32 -5.04 -6.86
N ILE A 73 -4.33 -4.42 -5.68
CA ILE A 73 -3.10 -3.99 -5.01
C ILE A 73 -2.19 -5.17 -4.68
N GLU A 74 -2.73 -6.37 -4.48
CA GLU A 74 -1.95 -7.56 -4.10
C GLU A 74 -0.96 -7.93 -5.21
N ASN A 75 -1.42 -7.93 -6.46
CA ASN A 75 -0.60 -8.24 -7.61
C ASN A 75 0.42 -7.13 -7.88
N VAL A 76 -0.01 -5.86 -7.80
CA VAL A 76 0.88 -4.69 -7.91
C VAL A 76 1.97 -4.75 -6.83
N PHE A 77 1.61 -5.11 -5.60
CA PHE A 77 2.55 -5.26 -4.49
C PHE A 77 3.50 -6.43 -4.71
N SER A 78 3.06 -7.53 -5.34
CA SER A 78 3.94 -8.63 -5.73
C SER A 78 5.05 -8.13 -6.67
N VAL A 79 4.69 -7.38 -7.71
CA VAL A 79 5.65 -6.79 -8.66
C VAL A 79 6.57 -5.78 -7.96
N PHE A 80 6.01 -4.89 -7.14
CA PHE A 80 6.77 -3.94 -6.33
C PHE A 80 7.79 -4.64 -5.42
N LYS A 81 7.37 -5.65 -4.66
CA LYS A 81 8.23 -6.44 -3.76
C LYS A 81 9.33 -7.15 -4.53
N SER A 82 9.03 -7.68 -5.72
CA SER A 82 10.01 -8.29 -6.60
C SER A 82 11.09 -7.28 -7.03
N GLY A 83 10.69 -6.10 -7.51
CA GLY A 83 11.64 -5.04 -7.88
C GLY A 83 12.50 -4.55 -6.71
N VAL A 84 11.91 -4.46 -5.52
CA VAL A 84 12.65 -4.17 -4.29
C VAL A 84 13.71 -5.23 -4.00
N LYS A 85 13.35 -6.52 -4.08
CA LYS A 85 14.28 -7.63 -3.85
C LYS A 85 15.42 -7.62 -4.87
N SER A 86 15.13 -7.39 -6.15
CA SER A 86 16.14 -7.28 -7.20
C SER A 86 17.13 -6.15 -6.91
N TYR A 87 16.65 -4.95 -6.58
CA TYR A 87 17.52 -3.82 -6.24
C TYR A 87 18.44 -4.13 -5.05
N LEU A 88 17.90 -4.73 -3.99
CA LEU A 88 18.68 -5.10 -2.81
C LEU A 88 19.72 -6.19 -3.12
N ALA A 89 19.40 -7.13 -4.00
CA ALA A 89 20.34 -8.15 -4.44
C ALA A 89 21.51 -7.54 -5.24
N GLU A 90 21.23 -6.64 -6.17
CA GLU A 90 22.24 -5.92 -6.96
C GLU A 90 23.17 -5.06 -6.08
N HIS A 91 22.63 -4.46 -5.01
CA HIS A 91 23.38 -3.57 -4.12
C HIS A 91 23.87 -4.26 -2.84
N ARG A 92 23.77 -5.58 -2.75
CA ARG A 92 24.06 -6.37 -1.54
C ARG A 92 25.41 -6.02 -0.92
N ASP A 93 26.42 -5.90 -1.75
CA ASP A 93 27.79 -5.62 -1.35
C ASP A 93 27.97 -4.24 -0.69
N ALA A 94 27.27 -3.23 -1.20
CA ALA A 94 27.28 -1.88 -0.65
C ALA A 94 26.44 -1.80 0.64
N ILE A 95 25.36 -2.58 0.73
CA ILE A 95 24.53 -2.69 1.94
C ILE A 95 25.31 -3.29 3.11
N LEU A 96 26.21 -4.24 2.84
CA LEU A 96 27.02 -4.90 3.88
C LEU A 96 28.21 -4.05 4.37
N ARG A 97 28.53 -2.94 3.68
CA ARG A 97 29.68 -2.07 3.96
C ARG A 97 29.21 -0.67 4.40
N PRO A 98 28.76 -0.49 5.65
CA PRO A 98 28.35 0.83 6.15
C PRO A 98 29.54 1.80 6.21
N PRO A 99 29.35 3.09 5.88
CA PRO A 99 30.35 4.13 6.08
C PRO A 99 30.77 4.25 7.55
N ARG A 100 31.95 4.82 7.78
CA ARG A 100 32.40 5.17 9.15
C ARG A 100 31.42 6.15 9.78
N GLY A 101 31.06 5.91 11.04
CA GLY A 101 30.15 6.77 11.79
C GLY A 101 28.65 6.53 11.52
N VAL A 102 28.28 5.60 10.64
CA VAL A 102 26.87 5.22 10.39
C VAL A 102 26.61 3.84 10.95
N THR A 103 25.50 3.66 11.67
CA THR A 103 25.14 2.33 12.18
C THR A 103 24.71 1.40 11.05
N LYS A 104 24.88 0.09 11.24
CA LYS A 104 24.39 -0.92 10.28
C LYS A 104 22.88 -0.80 10.03
N ALA A 105 22.11 -0.45 11.06
CA ALA A 105 20.66 -0.33 10.99
C ALA A 105 20.25 0.86 10.10
N GLU A 106 20.80 2.04 10.37
CA GLU A 106 20.54 3.25 9.57
C GLU A 106 20.96 3.06 8.10
N HIS A 107 22.13 2.47 7.88
CA HIS A 107 22.62 2.21 6.53
C HIS A 107 21.67 1.28 5.74
N ARG A 108 21.25 0.16 6.35
CA ARG A 108 20.30 -0.77 5.73
C ARG A 108 18.92 -0.15 5.51
N ALA A 109 18.42 0.63 6.48
CA ALA A 109 17.16 1.35 6.33
C ALA A 109 17.20 2.34 5.15
N SER A 110 18.32 3.05 4.96
CA SER A 110 18.49 3.96 3.83
C SER A 110 18.40 3.23 2.47
N TYR A 111 19.03 2.05 2.35
CA TYR A 111 18.93 1.21 1.16
C TYR A 111 17.53 0.66 0.97
N MET A 112 16.83 0.35 2.06
CA MET A 112 15.45 -0.12 1.99
C MET A 112 14.54 0.94 1.36
N ILE A 113 14.63 2.17 1.85
CA ILE A 113 13.87 3.30 1.30
C ILE A 113 14.26 3.58 -0.16
N ARG A 114 15.54 3.51 -0.50
CA ARG A 114 16.01 3.66 -1.89
C ARG A 114 15.44 2.60 -2.82
N ALA A 115 15.47 1.33 -2.40
CA ALA A 115 14.91 0.22 -3.17
C ALA A 115 13.41 0.36 -3.37
N ALA A 116 12.67 0.74 -2.32
CA ALA A 116 11.24 1.01 -2.39
C ALA A 116 10.94 2.16 -3.38
N LYS A 117 11.63 3.30 -3.27
CA LYS A 117 11.46 4.43 -4.20
C LYS A 117 11.78 4.03 -5.64
N HIS A 118 12.88 3.31 -5.85
CA HIS A 118 13.28 2.82 -7.16
C HIS A 118 12.21 1.89 -7.76
N SER A 119 11.77 0.88 -7.02
CA SER A 119 10.75 -0.07 -7.47
C SER A 119 9.43 0.64 -7.76
N MET A 120 8.98 1.55 -6.88
CA MET A 120 7.79 2.36 -7.12
C MET A 120 7.88 3.13 -8.45
N SER A 121 9.02 3.80 -8.71
CA SER A 121 9.19 4.61 -9.93
C SER A 121 9.39 3.81 -11.22
N THR A 122 9.79 2.54 -11.14
CA THR A 122 10.20 1.75 -12.31
C THR A 122 9.34 0.53 -12.58
N LYS A 123 8.59 0.06 -11.58
CA LYS A 123 7.77 -1.15 -11.66
C LYS A 123 6.29 -0.85 -11.52
N VAL A 124 5.91 0.11 -10.68
CA VAL A 124 4.50 0.44 -10.41
C VAL A 124 4.05 1.55 -11.36
N THR A 125 3.74 1.18 -12.61
CA THR A 125 3.25 2.13 -13.63
C THR A 125 1.72 2.15 -13.68
N SER A 126 1.14 3.17 -14.31
CA SER A 126 -0.32 3.23 -14.52
C SER A 126 -0.81 2.02 -15.30
N GLU A 127 -0.08 1.62 -16.34
CA GLU A 127 -0.42 0.49 -17.20
C GLU A 127 -0.41 -0.83 -16.41
N LEU A 128 0.53 -1.01 -15.48
CA LEU A 128 0.50 -2.16 -14.56
C LEU A 128 -0.75 -2.11 -13.69
N CYS A 129 -1.03 -0.98 -13.04
CA CYS A 129 -2.20 -0.83 -12.18
C CYS A 129 -3.51 -1.11 -12.92
N ASP A 130 -3.65 -0.59 -14.15
CA ASP A 130 -4.82 -0.81 -15.00
C ASP A 130 -4.93 -2.28 -15.42
N SER A 131 -3.81 -2.91 -15.77
CA SER A 131 -3.76 -4.35 -16.11
C SER A 131 -4.16 -5.22 -14.92
N GLU A 132 -3.66 -4.95 -13.72
CA GLU A 132 -4.00 -5.73 -12.53
C GLU A 132 -5.45 -5.50 -12.09
N ALA A 133 -5.96 -4.26 -12.21
CA ALA A 133 -7.38 -3.98 -12.00
C ALA A 133 -8.25 -4.79 -12.97
N ALA A 134 -7.92 -4.79 -14.27
CA ALA A 134 -8.61 -5.59 -15.27
C ALA A 134 -8.51 -7.09 -14.99
N HIS A 135 -7.35 -7.57 -14.52
CA HIS A 135 -7.16 -8.97 -14.13
C HIS A 135 -8.12 -9.37 -12.99
N THR A 136 -8.30 -8.51 -11.98
CA THR A 136 -9.25 -8.78 -10.90
C THR A 136 -10.72 -8.85 -11.35
N LEU A 137 -11.08 -8.15 -12.43
CA LEU A 137 -12.43 -8.24 -13.00
C LEU A 137 -12.79 -9.66 -13.47
N SER A 138 -11.81 -10.44 -13.92
CA SER A 138 -12.05 -11.83 -14.34
C SER A 138 -12.51 -12.73 -13.19
N PHE A 139 -12.16 -12.38 -11.95
CA PHE A 139 -12.61 -13.10 -10.75
C PHE A 139 -14.00 -12.67 -10.28
N HIS A 140 -14.49 -11.48 -10.67
CA HIS A 140 -15.85 -11.06 -10.31
C HIS A 140 -16.93 -11.97 -10.90
N ALA A 141 -16.78 -12.38 -12.17
CA ALA A 141 -17.72 -13.31 -12.80
C ALA A 141 -17.80 -14.64 -12.02
N ARG A 142 -16.64 -15.22 -11.71
CA ARG A 142 -16.53 -16.46 -10.92
C ARG A 142 -17.11 -16.31 -9.52
N ALA A 143 -16.87 -15.18 -8.85
CA ALA A 143 -17.44 -14.89 -7.53
C ALA A 143 -18.97 -14.78 -7.57
N LEU A 144 -19.55 -14.17 -8.62
CA LEU A 144 -21.00 -14.07 -8.81
C LEU A 144 -21.64 -15.44 -9.09
N GLU A 145 -20.92 -16.30 -9.80
CA GLU A 145 -21.35 -17.67 -10.16
C GLU A 145 -21.06 -18.69 -9.05
N LEU A 146 -20.48 -18.25 -7.92
CA LEU A 146 -20.06 -19.10 -6.79
C LEU A 146 -19.06 -20.20 -7.21
N GLU A 147 -18.25 -19.93 -8.22
CA GLU A 147 -17.20 -20.83 -8.67
C GLU A 147 -15.93 -20.68 -7.83
N ASP A 148 -15.19 -21.77 -7.67
CA ASP A 148 -13.88 -21.74 -7.04
C ASP A 148 -12.94 -20.82 -7.81
N MET A 149 -12.19 -19.98 -7.09
CA MET A 149 -11.15 -19.11 -7.65
C MET A 149 -9.78 -19.62 -7.19
N PRO A 150 -9.00 -20.28 -8.06
CA PRO A 150 -7.72 -20.87 -7.69
C PRO A 150 -6.72 -19.79 -7.26
N LEU A 151 -6.02 -20.05 -6.16
CA LEU A 151 -5.03 -19.15 -5.58
C LEU A 151 -3.64 -19.51 -6.08
N GLY A 152 -3.01 -18.60 -6.83
CA GLY A 152 -1.65 -18.77 -7.35
C GLY A 152 -1.54 -19.82 -8.47
N SER A 153 -0.70 -19.51 -9.45
CA SER A 153 -0.21 -20.43 -10.47
C SER A 153 1.17 -20.93 -10.11
#